data_AF-A0A9Q0XXT2-F1
#
_entry.id   AF-A0A9Q0XXT2-F1
#
_cell.length_a   1.000
_cell.length_b   1.000
_cell.length_c   1.000
_cell.angle_alpha   90.00
_cell.angle_beta   90.00
_cell.angle_gamma   90.00
#
_symmetry.space_group_name_H-M   'P 1'
#
loop_
_entity.id
_entity.type
_entity.pdbx_description
1 polymer ?
#
loop_
_entity_poly.entity_id
_entity_poly.type
_entity_poly.pdbx_seq_one_letter_code
_entity_poly.pdbx_strand_id
1 'polypeptide(L)'
;MAHNCLQCIKYLMFVFNLLFWLGGYGILGVGIWLAVTQGNFATLSSSFPSLSAANLLIITGTFVMIIGFVGCIGAIKENKCLLLSFFIMLLIVFVLELTVVILFFVYTDKIDKYAQRDLKKGLHLYGTDGNIGLTNAWSIIQTDSLQ
;
A
#
# COMPACT_ATOMS: atom_id res chain seq x y z
N MET A 1 -25.85 5.85 31.48
CA MET A 1 -24.64 6.41 30.80
C MET A 1 -23.81 5.35 30.08
N ALA A 2 -23.58 4.15 30.64
CA ALA A 2 -22.77 3.10 29.99
C ALA A 2 -23.33 2.54 28.66
N HIS A 3 -24.66 2.49 28.50
CA HIS A 3 -25.30 2.00 27.26
C HIS A 3 -24.94 2.88 26.04
N ASN A 4 -25.03 4.20 26.20
CA ASN A 4 -24.74 5.16 25.13
C ASN A 4 -23.25 5.16 24.72
N CYS A 5 -22.35 4.93 25.69
CA CYS A 5 -20.92 4.82 25.43
C CYS A 5 -20.59 3.58 24.58
N LEU A 6 -21.17 2.42 24.93
CA LEU A 6 -20.98 1.18 24.16
C LEU A 6 -21.51 1.30 22.73
N GLN A 7 -22.65 1.98 22.56
CA GLN A 7 -23.26 2.21 21.26
C GLN A 7 -22.44 3.18 20.39
N CYS A 8 -21.87 4.23 21.01
CA CYS A 8 -20.96 5.15 20.35
C CYS A 8 -19.70 4.43 19.87
N ILE A 9 -19.07 3.60 20.71
CA ILE A 9 -17.88 2.82 20.34
C ILE A 9 -18.18 1.85 19.19
N LYS A 10 -19.33 1.16 19.20
CA LYS A 10 -19.75 0.29 18.09
C LYS A 10 -19.90 1.05 16.78
N TYR A 11 -20.57 2.20 16.82
CA TYR A 11 -20.78 3.03 15.64
C TYR A 11 -19.46 3.57 15.08
N LEU A 12 -18.59 4.04 15.96
CA LEU A 12 -17.26 4.54 15.62
C LEU A 12 -16.41 3.43 14.98
N MET A 13 -16.45 2.21 15.52
CA MET A 13 -15.76 1.05 14.95
C MET A 13 -16.29 0.67 13.56
N PHE A 14 -17.60 0.75 13.34
CA PHE A 14 -18.20 0.50 12.02
C PHE A 14 -17.76 1.55 10.99
N VAL A 15 -17.84 2.84 11.35
CA VAL A 15 -17.43 3.94 10.47
C VAL A 15 -15.95 3.86 10.12
N PHE A 16 -15.07 3.60 11.10
CA PHE A 16 -13.64 3.45 10.83
C PHE A 16 -13.34 2.29 9.89
N ASN A 17 -13.94 1.11 10.10
CA ASN A 17 -13.75 -0.03 9.19
C ASN A 17 -14.25 0.26 7.76
N LEU A 18 -15.36 0.99 7.64
CA LEU A 18 -15.89 1.40 6.34
C LEU A 18 -14.96 2.39 5.63
N LEU A 19 -14.35 3.33 6.36
CA LEU A 19 -13.33 4.23 5.82
C LEU A 19 -12.08 3.47 5.36
N PHE A 20 -11.58 2.50 6.14
CA PHE A 20 -10.46 1.65 5.71
C PHE A 20 -10.79 0.83 4.46
N TRP A 21 -12.01 0.31 4.37
CA TRP A 21 -12.47 -0.43 3.21
C TRP A 21 -12.51 0.43 1.94
N LEU A 22 -13.07 1.65 2.03
CA LEU A 22 -13.07 2.63 0.93
C LEU A 22 -11.65 3.10 0.59
N GLY A 23 -10.80 3.30 1.59
CA GLY A 23 -9.38 3.63 1.42
C GLY A 23 -8.63 2.52 0.68
N GLY A 24 -8.91 1.25 0.99
CA GLY A 24 -8.36 0.09 0.29
C GLY A 24 -8.68 0.12 -1.21
N TYR A 25 -9.93 0.43 -1.59
CA TYR A 25 -10.30 0.64 -2.99
C TYR A 25 -9.52 1.77 -3.66
N GLY A 26 -9.31 2.89 -2.96
CA GLY A 26 -8.51 4.00 -3.45
C GLY A 26 -7.06 3.59 -3.71
N ILE A 27 -6.42 2.92 -2.74
CA ILE A 27 -5.04 2.44 -2.84
C ILE A 27 -4.91 1.40 -3.96
N LEU A 28 -5.87 0.49 -4.09
CA LEU A 28 -5.92 -0.48 -5.20
C LEU A 28 -6.04 0.21 -6.55
N GLY A 29 -6.92 1.21 -6.67
CA GLY A 29 -7.08 1.99 -7.89
C GLY A 29 -5.79 2.69 -8.28
N VAL A 30 -5.11 3.32 -7.32
CA VAL A 30 -3.81 3.96 -7.53
C VAL A 30 -2.72 2.93 -7.87
N GLY A 31 -2.72 1.78 -7.21
CA GLY A 31 -1.79 0.67 -7.48
C GLY A 31 -1.94 0.09 -8.88
N ILE A 32 -3.19 -0.12 -9.34
CA ILE A 32 -3.50 -0.56 -10.69
C ILE A 32 -3.13 0.52 -11.71
N TRP A 33 -3.48 1.79 -11.44
CA TRP A 33 -3.08 2.90 -12.30
C TRP A 33 -1.56 2.97 -12.47
N LEU A 34 -0.81 2.87 -11.37
CA LEU A 34 0.65 2.79 -11.38
C LEU A 34 1.17 1.56 -12.12
N ALA A 35 0.55 0.39 -11.96
CA ALA A 35 0.93 -0.82 -12.67
C ALA A 35 0.71 -0.70 -14.18
N VAL A 36 -0.35 -0.01 -14.62
CA VAL A 36 -0.67 0.20 -16.04
C VAL A 36 0.22 1.31 -16.64
N THR A 37 0.36 2.45 -15.96
CA THR A 37 1.19 3.57 -16.43
C THR A 37 2.69 3.27 -16.35
N GLN A 38 3.12 2.49 -15.36
CA GLN A 38 4.53 2.14 -15.14
C GLN A 38 4.85 0.67 -15.43
N GLY A 39 3.98 -0.03 -16.17
CA GLY A 39 4.14 -1.44 -16.56
C GLY A 39 5.44 -1.77 -17.30
N ASN A 40 6.19 -0.77 -17.77
CA ASN A 40 7.52 -0.92 -18.34
C ASN A 40 8.67 -0.34 -17.47
N PHE A 41 8.40 0.33 -16.35
CA PHE A 41 9.39 1.23 -15.71
C PHE A 41 9.40 1.28 -14.17
N ALA A 42 8.41 0.74 -13.46
CA ALA A 42 8.37 0.79 -11.98
C ALA A 42 9.17 -0.33 -11.29
N THR A 43 10.32 -0.73 -11.85
CA THR A 43 11.27 -1.60 -11.13
C THR A 43 12.20 -0.73 -10.30
N LEU A 44 11.80 -0.48 -9.05
CA LEU A 44 12.69 0.08 -8.00
C LEU A 44 13.92 -0.80 -7.75
N SER A 45 13.96 -2.02 -8.30
CA SER A 45 15.09 -2.92 -8.23
C SER A 45 15.09 -4.00 -9.33
N SER A 46 16.27 -4.30 -9.89
CA SER A 46 16.51 -5.47 -10.77
C SER A 46 16.81 -6.75 -9.99
N SER A 47 17.08 -6.67 -8.69
CA SER A 47 17.34 -7.88 -7.90
C SER A 47 16.06 -8.60 -7.47
N PHE A 48 14.91 -7.89 -7.42
CA PHE A 48 13.60 -8.48 -7.09
C PHE A 48 12.48 -7.89 -7.98
N PRO A 49 12.22 -8.45 -9.17
CA PRO A 49 11.12 -8.01 -10.05
C PRO A 49 9.71 -8.14 -9.41
N SER A 50 9.60 -8.83 -8.26
CA SER A 50 8.38 -8.96 -7.47
C SER A 50 8.08 -7.77 -6.54
N LEU A 51 9.04 -6.87 -6.29
CA LEU A 51 9.00 -5.78 -5.31
C LEU A 51 8.86 -4.38 -5.94
N SER A 52 7.99 -4.25 -6.94
CA SER A 52 7.61 -2.93 -7.47
C SER A 52 6.74 -2.18 -6.45
N ALA A 53 6.89 -0.85 -6.35
CA ALA A 53 5.99 -0.01 -5.54
C ALA A 53 4.52 -0.19 -5.94
N ALA A 54 4.25 -0.42 -7.24
CA ALA A 54 2.91 -0.74 -7.72
C ALA A 54 2.39 -2.07 -7.15
N ASN A 55 3.23 -3.12 -7.15
CA ASN A 55 2.88 -4.40 -6.54
C ASN A 55 2.68 -4.29 -5.03
N LEU A 56 3.51 -3.52 -4.32
CA LEU A 56 3.33 -3.28 -2.89
C LEU A 56 2.01 -2.56 -2.60
N LEU A 57 1.67 -1.53 -3.39
CA LEU A 57 0.39 -0.82 -3.28
C LEU A 57 -0.80 -1.74 -3.56
N ILE A 58 -0.71 -2.62 -4.56
CA ILE A 58 -1.76 -3.59 -4.88
C ILE A 58 -1.92 -4.63 -3.76
N ILE A 59 -0.81 -5.20 -3.27
CA ILE A 59 -0.81 -6.18 -2.19
C ILE A 59 -1.37 -5.55 -0.92
N THR A 60 -0.81 -4.44 -0.47
CA THR A 60 -1.27 -3.73 0.73
C THR A 60 -2.72 -3.26 0.59
N GLY A 61 -3.13 -2.73 -0.57
CA GLY A 61 -4.51 -2.34 -0.83
C GLY A 61 -5.49 -3.51 -0.73
N THR A 62 -5.11 -4.69 -1.24
CA THR A 62 -5.92 -5.92 -1.13
C THR A 62 -6.04 -6.37 0.32
N PHE A 63 -4.94 -6.36 1.08
CA PHE A 63 -4.94 -6.69 2.51
C PHE A 63 -5.85 -5.75 3.31
N VAL A 64 -5.72 -4.43 3.10
CA VAL A 64 -6.57 -3.43 3.76
C VAL A 64 -8.05 -3.62 3.41
N MET A 65 -8.36 -3.97 2.17
CA MET A 65 -9.72 -4.26 1.73
C MET A 65 -10.30 -5.50 2.42
N ILE A 66 -9.53 -6.59 2.53
CA ILE A 66 -9.94 -7.82 3.24
C ILE A 66 -10.17 -7.53 4.73
N ILE A 67 -9.24 -6.83 5.37
CA ILE A 67 -9.34 -6.47 6.80
C ILE A 67 -10.58 -5.59 7.03
N GLY A 68 -10.82 -4.59 6.17
CA GLY A 68 -12.00 -3.73 6.24
C GLY A 68 -13.32 -4.51 6.07
N PHE A 69 -13.37 -5.45 5.13
CA PHE A 69 -14.54 -6.31 4.92
C PHE A 69 -14.82 -7.22 6.12
N VAL A 70 -13.78 -7.85 6.67
CA VAL A 70 -13.86 -8.66 7.89
C VAL A 70 -14.30 -7.80 9.09
N GLY A 71 -13.83 -6.56 9.18
CA GLY A 71 -14.26 -5.58 10.19
C GLY A 71 -15.73 -5.19 10.09
N CYS A 72 -16.23 -4.98 8.87
CA CYS A 72 -17.66 -4.74 8.62
C CYS A 72 -18.52 -5.96 9.02
N ILE A 73 -18.11 -7.18 8.66
CA ILE A 73 -18.81 -8.42 9.07
C ILE A 73 -18.78 -8.59 10.59
N GLY A 74 -17.63 -8.31 11.22
CA GLY A 74 -17.46 -8.35 12.67
C GLY A 74 -18.34 -7.33 13.40
N ALA A 75 -18.58 -6.17 12.80
CA ALA A 75 -19.48 -5.14 13.34
C ALA A 75 -20.97 -5.51 13.17
N ILE A 76 -21.35 -6.17 12.07
CA ILE A 76 -22.73 -6.60 11.79
C ILE A 76 -23.14 -7.79 12.68
N LYS A 77 -22.22 -8.71 12.98
CA LYS A 77 -22.49 -9.79 13.94
C LYS A 77 -22.57 -9.18 15.34
N GLU A 78 -23.80 -8.99 15.83
CA GLU A 78 -24.13 -8.40 17.14
C GLU A 78 -23.68 -9.24 18.37
N ASN A 79 -22.67 -10.09 18.22
CA ASN A 79 -22.10 -10.86 19.30
C ASN A 79 -20.91 -10.10 19.92
N LYS A 80 -21.05 -9.71 21.19
CA LYS A 80 -20.05 -8.98 21.97
C LYS A 80 -18.68 -9.70 22.01
N CYS A 81 -18.67 -11.03 21.99
CA CYS A 81 -17.42 -11.80 21.91
C CYS A 81 -16.69 -11.62 20.57
N LEU A 82 -17.44 -11.46 19.46
CA LEU A 82 -16.84 -11.29 18.12
C LEU A 82 -16.23 -9.89 17.94
N LEU A 83 -16.86 -8.87 18.53
CA LEU A 83 -16.34 -7.50 18.52
C LEU A 83 -15.05 -7.41 19.35
N LEU A 84 -15.01 -8.11 20.50
CA LEU A 84 -13.82 -8.21 21.33
C LEU A 84 -12.69 -8.94 20.60
N SER A 85 -12.97 -10.07 19.94
CA SER A 85 -11.94 -10.81 19.17
C SER A 85 -11.39 -9.98 18.00
N PHE A 86 -12.23 -9.18 17.36
CA PHE A 86 -11.80 -8.27 16.30
C PHE A 86 -10.86 -7.18 16.82
N PHE A 87 -11.19 -6.57 17.98
CA PHE A 87 -10.31 -5.60 18.62
C PHE A 87 -8.96 -6.20 19.00
N ILE A 88 -8.94 -7.42 19.54
CA ILE A 88 -7.69 -8.14 19.87
C ILE A 88 -6.87 -8.42 18.61
N MET A 89 -7.50 -8.86 17.51
CA MET A 89 -6.83 -9.04 16.22
C MET A 89 -6.19 -7.75 15.71
N LEU A 90 -6.92 -6.63 15.73
CA LEU A 90 -6.36 -5.33 15.34
C LEU A 90 -5.19 -4.90 16.22
N LEU A 91 -5.28 -5.13 17.53
CA LEU A 91 -4.22 -4.79 18.47
C LEU A 91 -2.96 -5.61 18.17
N ILE A 92 -3.11 -6.91 17.86
CA ILE A 92 -2.00 -7.76 17.44
C ILE A 92 -1.37 -7.25 16.13
N VAL A 93 -2.17 -6.91 15.13
CA VAL A 93 -1.67 -6.33 13.86
C VAL A 93 -0.92 -5.03 14.12
N PHE A 94 -1.43 -4.15 14.98
CA PHE A 94 -0.77 -2.90 15.33
C PHE A 94 0.59 -3.11 16.00
N VAL A 95 0.69 -4.07 16.92
CA VAL A 95 1.98 -4.43 17.56
C VAL A 95 2.95 -5.02 16.54
N LEU A 96 2.47 -5.84 15.60
CA LEU A 96 3.29 -6.36 14.51
C LEU A 96 3.81 -5.26 13.59
N GLU A 97 2.94 -4.32 13.17
CA GLU A 97 3.32 -3.18 12.36
C GLU A 97 4.35 -2.29 13.09
N LEU A 98 4.13 -1.99 14.36
CA LEU A 98 5.11 -1.25 15.17
C LEU A 98 6.45 -1.99 15.26
N THR A 99 6.43 -3.30 15.43
CA THR A 99 7.66 -4.12 15.46
C THR A 99 8.40 -4.01 14.12
N VAL A 100 7.69 -4.10 12.99
CA VAL A 100 8.27 -3.94 11.66
C VAL A 100 8.84 -2.53 11.46
N VAL A 101 8.12 -1.49 11.89
CA VAL A 101 8.57 -0.09 11.77
C VAL A 101 9.82 0.17 12.62
N ILE A 102 9.84 -0.30 13.86
CA ILE A 102 11.01 -0.17 14.74
C ILE A 102 12.19 -0.93 14.15
N LEU A 103 11.97 -2.15 13.65
CA LEU A 103 13.02 -2.94 13.00
C LEU A 103 13.54 -2.22 11.75
N PHE A 104 12.66 -1.67 10.92
CA PHE A 104 13.03 -0.88 9.75
C PHE A 104 13.87 0.35 10.16
N PHE A 105 13.46 1.06 11.21
CA PHE A 105 14.16 2.24 11.72
C PHE A 105 15.53 1.92 12.38
N VAL A 106 15.69 0.75 12.98
CA VAL A 106 16.99 0.32 13.54
C VAL A 106 17.93 -0.16 12.42
N TYR A 107 17.39 -0.78 11.38
CA TYR A 107 18.16 -1.39 10.30
C TYR A 107 18.27 -0.51 9.05
N THR A 108 17.85 0.76 9.08
CA THR A 108 17.86 1.66 7.91
C THR A 108 19.21 1.68 7.21
N ASP A 109 20.32 1.68 7.97
CA ASP A 109 21.68 1.73 7.43
C ASP A 109 22.05 0.48 6.60
N LYS A 110 21.49 -0.68 6.97
CA LYS A 110 21.62 -1.92 6.20
C LYS A 110 20.62 -1.97 5.06
N ILE A 111 19.36 -1.62 5.31
CA ILE A 111 18.27 -1.62 4.34
C ILE A 111 18.60 -0.68 3.17
N ASP A 112 19.18 0.50 3.42
CA ASP A 112 19.59 1.46 2.40
C ASP A 112 20.63 0.85 1.44
N LYS A 113 21.63 0.12 1.96
CA LYS A 113 22.62 -0.59 1.13
C LYS A 113 22.03 -1.75 0.34
N TYR A 114 20.95 -2.37 0.81
CA TYR A 114 20.21 -3.35 0.02
C TYR A 114 19.42 -2.63 -1.06
N ALA A 115 18.59 -1.64 -0.70
CA ALA A 115 17.78 -0.84 -1.61
C ALA A 115 18.61 -0.18 -2.73
N GLN A 116 19.78 0.37 -2.42
CA GLN A 116 20.71 0.97 -3.40
C GLN A 116 21.29 -0.07 -4.36
N ARG A 117 21.65 -1.27 -3.88
CA ARG A 117 22.16 -2.34 -4.74
C ARG A 117 21.06 -2.89 -5.65
N ASP A 118 19.88 -3.01 -5.10
CA ASP A 118 18.65 -3.38 -5.77
C ASP A 118 18.33 -2.38 -6.90
N LEU A 119 18.32 -1.08 -6.58
CA LEU A 119 18.12 0.02 -7.52
C LEU A 119 19.22 0.11 -8.59
N LYS A 120 20.50 -0.04 -8.22
CA LYS A 120 21.64 0.03 -9.16
C LYS A 120 21.61 -1.11 -10.17
N LYS A 121 21.22 -2.31 -9.73
CA LYS A 121 20.94 -3.40 -10.66
C LYS A 121 19.75 -3.02 -11.55
N GLY A 122 18.70 -2.41 -10.97
CA GLY A 122 17.46 -1.95 -11.64
C GLY A 122 17.78 -1.12 -12.88
N LEU A 123 18.64 -0.15 -12.64
CA LEU A 123 19.13 0.79 -13.64
C LEU A 123 20.03 0.14 -14.71
N HIS A 124 20.72 -0.96 -14.39
CA HIS A 124 21.61 -1.62 -15.34
C HIS A 124 20.85 -2.51 -16.34
N LEU A 125 19.67 -3.03 -15.97
CA LEU A 125 18.75 -3.70 -16.90
C LEU A 125 17.91 -2.71 -17.73
N TYR A 126 17.93 -1.44 -17.35
CA TYR A 126 17.12 -0.38 -17.96
C TYR A 126 17.67 0.18 -19.28
N GLY A 127 18.94 -0.11 -19.58
CA GLY A 127 19.70 0.51 -20.68
C GLY A 127 19.80 -0.30 -21.98
N THR A 128 19.13 -1.46 -22.10
CA THR A 128 19.19 -2.26 -23.33
C THR A 128 17.87 -2.19 -24.10
N ASP A 129 17.91 -1.30 -25.10
CA ASP A 129 17.12 -1.17 -26.34
C ASP A 129 15.59 -1.03 -26.29
N GLY A 130 15.10 0.19 -26.62
CA GLY A 130 13.90 0.32 -27.47
C GLY A 130 12.74 1.24 -27.05
N ASN A 131 12.91 2.29 -26.23
CA ASN A 131 11.76 3.09 -25.75
C ASN A 131 11.48 4.40 -26.50
N ILE A 132 10.71 4.24 -27.57
CA ILE A 132 10.09 5.26 -28.45
C ILE A 132 9.18 6.24 -27.66
N GLY A 133 8.70 5.84 -26.48
CA GLY A 133 7.82 6.66 -25.63
C GLY A 133 8.51 7.86 -24.96
N LEU A 134 9.81 7.77 -24.67
CA LEU A 134 10.58 8.88 -24.09
C LEU A 134 10.93 9.95 -25.14
N THR A 135 11.16 9.55 -26.39
CA THR A 135 11.30 10.48 -27.52
C THR A 135 10.03 11.30 -27.70
N ASN A 136 8.87 10.69 -27.49
CA ASN A 136 7.58 11.37 -27.63
C ASN A 136 7.27 12.32 -26.45
N ALA A 137 7.73 12.01 -25.24
CA ALA A 137 7.61 12.92 -24.10
C ALA A 137 8.58 14.12 -24.23
N TRP A 138 9.80 13.88 -24.70
CA TRP A 138 10.77 14.95 -24.97
C TRP A 138 10.33 15.87 -26.12
N SER A 139 9.70 15.33 -27.17
CA SER A 139 9.21 16.15 -28.29
C SER A 139 8.03 17.05 -27.89
N ILE A 140 7.16 16.61 -26.97
CA ILE A 140 6.05 17.42 -26.47
C ILE A 140 6.56 18.63 -25.66
N ILE A 141 7.58 18.44 -24.81
CA ILE A 141 8.17 19.54 -24.02
C ILE A 141 8.92 20.52 -24.92
N GLN A 142 9.62 20.03 -25.94
CA GLN A 142 10.36 20.89 -26.88
C GLN A 142 9.43 21.75 -27.73
N THR A 143 8.25 21.25 -28.10
CA THR A 143 7.30 21.96 -28.97
C THR A 143 6.59 23.11 -28.23
N ASP A 144 6.36 22.97 -26.92
CA ASP A 144 5.74 24.02 -26.10
C ASP A 144 6.67 25.23 -25.86
N SER A 145 7.98 25.02 -25.96
CA SER A 145 9.00 26.07 -25.75
C SER A 145 9.31 26.94 -26.97
N LEU A 146 8.71 26.64 -28.13
CA LEU A 146 8.95 27.33 -29.41
C LEU A 146 7.73 28.12 -29.95
N GLN A 147 6.68 28.30 -29.14
CA GLN A 147 5.57 29.24 -29.37
C GLN A 147 5.58 30.35 -28.32
#